data_AF-A0A1H8YEN0-F1
#
_entry.id   AF-A0A1H8YEN0-F1
#
_cell.length_a   1.000
_cell.length_b   1.000
_cell.length_c   1.000
_cell.angle_alpha   90.00
_cell.angle_beta   90.00
_cell.angle_gamma   90.00
#
_symmetry.space_group_name_H-M   'P 1'
#
loop_
_entity.id
_entity.type
_entity.pdbx_description
1 polymer ?
#
loop_
_entity_poly.entity_id
_entity_poly.type
_entity_poly.pdbx_seq_one_letter_code
_entity_poly.pdbx_strand_id
1 'polypeptide(L)'
;MNRPLVRTIYYTGVRNIGDLSNANIISDVGKIQTYQAGDLNDSHFLGIGSTMSSSVKNSIVWGTGVMHPDYGLGGVISKNIYLLRGKLTHQFLSKSGVRINDIPLGDPGILLPSLMKYKKLKKKYSLGIVPHYVDINNPFFEKLIGLEDVKLLDVRTNDVNLFIENMSQCSNVVSSSLHGLIFAEALNIPNLWVSVSNNIKGEYFKYYDWFSMASSPQDKPYYPNLQTTLDEIISMCILHEMNINHQDLLKSFPHERIEECCMSSLCVNDVVHHDKCRKMPLNIFIDVGSVDDLNNLSFTINSLNIKSNSDFYFILIGSNASNLMQSLKKYIFKFENIKHIDEDFTKNSIYKYFLSWSEPQSYAICDPGYNFSNIDEMEKLKFELEMNPEINHIVSTQSDGKKLLCARAGRSLLL
;
A
#
# COMPACT_ATOMS: atom_id res chain seq x y z
N MET A 1 16.45 -12.13 22.75
CA MET A 1 15.52 -13.10 22.12
C MET A 1 15.14 -12.56 20.75
N ASN A 2 15.31 -13.36 19.69
CA ASN A 2 14.82 -13.00 18.36
C ASN A 2 13.30 -12.80 18.47
N ARG A 3 12.82 -11.57 18.26
CA ARG A 3 11.38 -11.32 18.18
C ARG A 3 10.88 -11.99 16.89
N PRO A 4 9.74 -12.68 16.90
CA PRO A 4 9.19 -13.29 15.70
C PRO A 4 8.57 -12.23 14.77
N LEU A 5 8.56 -12.52 13.46
CA LEU A 5 7.85 -11.74 12.44
C LEU A 5 6.36 -12.08 12.46
N VAL A 6 5.51 -11.07 12.49
CA VAL A 6 4.06 -11.21 12.64
C VAL A 6 3.34 -10.99 11.31
N ARG A 7 2.46 -11.92 10.95
CA ARG A 7 1.62 -11.86 9.76
C ARG A 7 0.59 -10.73 9.84
N THR A 8 0.60 -9.89 8.83
CA THR A 8 -0.44 -8.91 8.53
C THR A 8 -0.89 -9.09 7.09
N ILE A 9 -2.17 -8.82 6.82
CA ILE A 9 -2.69 -8.82 5.46
C ILE A 9 -3.45 -7.53 5.23
N TYR A 10 -3.02 -6.77 4.22
CA TYR A 10 -3.69 -5.56 3.76
C TYR A 10 -3.71 -5.51 2.24
N TYR A 11 -4.50 -4.60 1.68
CA TYR A 11 -4.63 -4.46 0.24
C TYR A 11 -3.37 -3.85 -0.37
N THR A 12 -2.77 -4.55 -1.34
CA THR A 12 -1.55 -4.10 -2.06
C THR A 12 -1.77 -3.95 -3.57
N GLY A 13 -3.03 -4.04 -4.03
CA GLY A 13 -3.36 -3.93 -5.45
C GLY A 13 -2.98 -2.57 -6.00
N VAL A 14 -3.65 -1.52 -5.54
CA VAL A 14 -3.23 -0.13 -5.77
C VAL A 14 -2.56 0.37 -4.51
N ARG A 15 -1.40 1.03 -4.66
CA ARG A 15 -0.74 1.66 -3.52
C ARG A 15 -1.70 2.66 -2.88
N ASN A 16 -1.87 2.51 -1.57
CA ASN A 16 -2.65 3.42 -0.77
C ASN A 16 -2.03 3.51 0.62
N ILE A 17 -1.73 4.73 1.04
CA ILE A 17 -1.06 5.00 2.30
C ILE A 17 -1.79 4.40 3.51
N GLY A 18 -3.11 4.38 3.54
CA GLY A 18 -3.84 3.80 4.68
C GLY A 18 -3.72 2.29 4.74
N ASP A 19 -3.74 1.61 3.58
CA ASP A 19 -3.49 0.18 3.53
C ASP A 19 -2.04 -0.13 3.97
N LEU A 20 -1.06 0.62 3.46
CA LEU A 20 0.36 0.48 3.86
C LEU A 20 0.60 0.77 5.35
N SER A 21 -0.22 1.64 5.96
CA SER A 21 -0.11 2.01 7.38
C SER A 21 -0.47 0.86 8.33
N ASN A 22 -1.14 -0.22 7.85
CA ASN A 22 -1.39 -1.42 8.64
C ASN A 22 -0.11 -1.94 9.31
N ALA A 23 0.94 -2.15 8.51
CA ALA A 23 2.22 -2.66 8.98
C ALA A 23 2.82 -1.74 10.06
N ASN A 24 2.79 -0.42 9.82
CA ASN A 24 3.34 0.58 10.73
C ASN A 24 2.62 0.59 12.09
N ILE A 25 1.28 0.70 12.08
CA ILE A 25 0.49 0.80 13.32
C ILE A 25 0.57 -0.51 14.11
N ILE A 26 0.40 -1.66 13.46
CA ILE A 26 0.46 -2.96 14.15
C ILE A 26 1.86 -3.18 14.75
N SER A 27 2.92 -2.81 14.02
CA SER A 27 4.29 -2.87 14.54
C SER A 27 4.49 -1.97 15.77
N ASP A 28 4.02 -0.73 15.71
CA ASP A 28 4.21 0.24 16.78
C ASP A 28 3.36 -0.06 18.02
N VAL A 29 2.10 -0.48 17.85
CA VAL A 29 1.23 -0.86 18.98
C VAL A 29 1.69 -2.18 19.60
N GLY A 30 1.89 -3.21 18.77
CA GLY A 30 2.29 -4.53 19.23
C GLY A 30 3.75 -4.64 19.70
N LYS A 31 4.60 -3.64 19.40
CA LYS A 31 6.07 -3.68 19.62
C LYS A 31 6.75 -4.88 18.94
N ILE A 32 6.25 -5.20 17.75
CA ILE A 32 6.60 -6.36 16.93
C ILE A 32 7.04 -5.93 15.53
N GLN A 33 7.78 -6.78 14.83
CA GLN A 33 8.01 -6.59 13.40
C GLN A 33 6.91 -7.31 12.63
N THR A 34 6.31 -6.64 11.65
CA THR A 34 5.28 -7.22 10.78
C THR A 34 5.85 -7.58 9.41
N TYR A 35 5.07 -8.39 8.69
CA TYR A 35 5.22 -8.59 7.25
C TYR A 35 3.87 -8.80 6.57
N GLN A 36 3.80 -8.48 5.28
CA GLN A 36 2.67 -8.75 4.39
C GLN A 36 2.68 -10.22 3.99
N ALA A 37 1.74 -10.98 4.52
CA ALA A 37 1.55 -12.38 4.17
C ALA A 37 0.82 -12.53 2.82
N GLY A 38 0.99 -13.68 2.17
CA GLY A 38 0.29 -14.01 0.92
C GLY A 38 -0.74 -15.13 1.04
N ASP A 39 -0.79 -15.81 2.18
CA ASP A 39 -1.72 -16.91 2.45
C ASP A 39 -2.63 -16.54 3.62
N LEU A 40 -3.91 -16.87 3.47
CA LEU A 40 -4.98 -16.66 4.44
C LEU A 40 -5.13 -17.85 5.40
N ASN A 41 -4.43 -18.97 5.17
CA ASN A 41 -4.56 -20.18 6.01
C ASN A 41 -3.98 -20.02 7.41
N ASP A 42 -2.98 -19.17 7.60
CA ASP A 42 -2.40 -18.93 8.92
C ASP A 42 -3.07 -17.74 9.62
N SER A 43 -2.99 -17.68 10.95
CA SER A 43 -3.44 -16.52 11.71
C SER A 43 -2.69 -15.25 11.29
N HIS A 44 -3.44 -14.17 11.08
CA HIS A 44 -2.94 -12.89 10.61
C HIS A 44 -3.81 -11.74 11.09
N PHE A 45 -3.22 -10.56 11.22
CA PHE A 45 -3.95 -9.35 11.55
C PHE A 45 -4.56 -8.66 10.32
N LEU A 46 -5.78 -8.15 10.50
CA LEU A 46 -6.44 -7.19 9.62
C LEU A 46 -6.68 -5.89 10.41
N GLY A 47 -5.95 -4.82 10.06
CA GLY A 47 -5.94 -3.55 10.78
C GLY A 47 -6.80 -2.47 10.13
N ILE A 48 -6.18 -1.62 9.31
CA ILE A 48 -6.81 -0.47 8.64
C ILE A 48 -7.40 -0.90 7.30
N GLY A 49 -8.48 -0.24 6.88
CA GLY A 49 -9.02 -0.32 5.54
C GLY A 49 -10.44 -0.88 5.47
N SER A 50 -10.83 -1.30 4.28
CA SER A 50 -12.18 -1.83 3.99
C SER A 50 -12.10 -3.31 3.55
N THR A 51 -11.41 -4.13 4.35
CA THR A 51 -11.01 -5.50 3.98
C THR A 51 -11.80 -6.60 4.69
N MET A 52 -12.87 -6.25 5.42
CA MET A 52 -13.67 -7.22 6.18
C MET A 52 -14.20 -8.37 5.31
N SER A 53 -14.63 -8.11 4.08
CA SER A 53 -15.15 -9.13 3.16
C SER A 53 -14.11 -10.18 2.77
N SER A 54 -12.82 -9.85 2.88
CA SER A 54 -11.69 -10.75 2.62
C SER A 54 -11.24 -11.53 3.87
N SER A 55 -11.88 -11.30 5.02
CA SER A 55 -11.56 -12.03 6.24
C SER A 55 -11.86 -13.52 6.10
N VAL A 56 -11.13 -14.32 6.86
CA VAL A 56 -11.34 -15.77 7.01
C VAL A 56 -11.32 -16.13 8.49
N LYS A 57 -11.55 -17.41 8.82
CA LYS A 57 -11.63 -17.90 10.20
C LYS A 57 -10.38 -17.60 11.06
N ASN A 58 -9.23 -17.41 10.41
CA ASN A 58 -7.94 -17.15 11.05
C ASN A 58 -7.57 -15.65 11.05
N SER A 59 -8.39 -14.80 10.46
CA SER A 59 -8.20 -13.35 10.52
C SER A 59 -8.49 -12.84 11.94
N ILE A 60 -7.54 -12.11 12.50
CA ILE A 60 -7.68 -11.35 13.75
C ILE A 60 -7.95 -9.90 13.36
N VAL A 61 -9.17 -9.44 13.62
CA VAL A 61 -9.66 -8.12 13.21
C VAL A 61 -9.39 -7.12 14.32
N TRP A 62 -8.59 -6.11 13.99
CA TRP A 62 -8.31 -4.96 14.86
C TRP A 62 -8.40 -3.66 14.06
N GLY A 63 -9.62 -3.27 13.66
CA GLY A 63 -9.90 -1.95 13.08
C GLY A 63 -10.60 -1.94 11.73
N THR A 64 -10.52 -3.01 10.95
CA THR A 64 -10.96 -2.95 9.54
C THR A 64 -12.48 -2.88 9.46
N GLY A 65 -12.98 -2.27 8.40
CA GLY A 65 -14.41 -2.13 8.15
C GLY A 65 -14.90 -2.86 6.92
N VAL A 66 -16.23 -2.90 6.76
CA VAL A 66 -16.88 -3.38 5.54
C VAL A 66 -16.74 -2.32 4.43
N MET A 67 -16.42 -2.76 3.21
CA MET A 67 -16.41 -1.88 2.03
C MET A 67 -17.84 -1.54 1.61
N HIS A 68 -18.65 -2.58 1.42
CA HIS A 68 -20.07 -2.50 1.12
C HIS A 68 -20.75 -3.80 1.59
N PRO A 69 -21.99 -3.76 2.13
CA PRO A 69 -22.72 -4.96 2.56
C PRO A 69 -22.81 -6.06 1.50
N ASP A 70 -22.97 -5.70 0.23
CA ASP A 70 -23.09 -6.65 -0.89
C ASP A 70 -21.81 -7.45 -1.17
N TYR A 71 -20.66 -7.02 -0.64
CA TYR A 71 -19.40 -7.77 -0.78
C TYR A 71 -19.29 -8.91 0.24
N GLY A 72 -20.30 -9.05 1.12
CA GLY A 72 -20.37 -10.10 2.12
C GLY A 72 -19.56 -9.83 3.38
N LEU A 73 -19.79 -10.66 4.40
CA LEU A 73 -19.15 -10.55 5.72
C LEU A 73 -17.78 -11.22 5.81
N GLY A 74 -17.32 -11.89 4.75
CA GLY A 74 -16.15 -12.78 4.80
C GLY A 74 -16.39 -14.01 5.69
N GLY A 75 -15.29 -14.56 6.21
CA GLY A 75 -15.27 -15.75 7.06
C GLY A 75 -14.79 -15.50 8.49
N VAL A 76 -14.78 -14.24 8.95
CA VAL A 76 -14.40 -13.89 10.33
C VAL A 76 -15.30 -14.58 11.36
N ILE A 77 -14.72 -14.93 12.50
CA ILE A 77 -15.45 -15.47 13.66
C ILE A 77 -15.44 -14.47 14.81
N SER A 78 -16.55 -14.43 15.55
CA SER A 78 -16.79 -13.57 16.72
C SER A 78 -15.58 -13.36 17.63
N LYS A 79 -14.94 -14.46 18.07
CA LYS A 79 -13.82 -14.44 19.02
C LYS A 79 -12.53 -13.78 18.49
N ASN A 80 -12.46 -13.46 17.20
CA ASN A 80 -11.31 -12.83 16.58
C ASN A 80 -11.55 -11.34 16.28
N ILE A 81 -12.67 -10.77 16.71
CA ILE A 81 -12.99 -9.36 16.51
C ILE A 81 -12.69 -8.58 17.79
N TYR A 82 -11.71 -7.69 17.72
CA TYR A 82 -11.25 -6.89 18.85
C TYR A 82 -11.50 -5.39 18.67
N LEU A 83 -11.62 -4.94 17.42
CA LEU A 83 -11.89 -3.55 17.07
C LEU A 83 -12.51 -3.50 15.66
N LEU A 84 -13.50 -2.63 15.46
CA LEU A 84 -14.11 -2.37 14.14
C LEU A 84 -14.09 -0.88 13.81
N ARG A 85 -14.02 -0.53 12.53
CA ARG A 85 -13.89 0.87 12.08
C ARG A 85 -14.99 1.78 12.61
N GLY A 86 -16.25 1.35 12.54
CA GLY A 86 -17.40 2.19 12.84
C GLY A 86 -18.68 1.42 13.15
N LYS A 87 -19.73 2.17 13.50
CA LYS A 87 -21.01 1.63 13.97
C LYS A 87 -21.73 0.85 12.87
N LEU A 88 -21.60 1.23 11.60
CA LEU A 88 -22.30 0.57 10.51
C LEU A 88 -21.70 -0.81 10.21
N THR A 89 -20.37 -0.94 10.26
CA THR A 89 -19.69 -2.25 10.19
C THR A 89 -20.16 -3.15 11.34
N HIS A 90 -20.16 -2.63 12.59
CA HIS A 90 -20.63 -3.38 13.75
C HIS A 90 -22.08 -3.86 13.59
N GLN A 91 -22.98 -2.96 13.17
CA GLN A 91 -24.39 -3.26 12.94
C GLN A 91 -24.59 -4.30 11.83
N PHE A 92 -23.87 -4.18 10.72
CA PHE A 92 -23.93 -5.13 9.62
C PHE A 92 -23.55 -6.53 10.09
N LEU A 93 -22.38 -6.68 10.73
CA LEU A 93 -21.92 -7.98 11.24
C LEU A 93 -22.91 -8.59 12.25
N SER A 94 -23.45 -7.78 13.16
CA SER A 94 -24.47 -8.21 14.13
C SER A 94 -25.74 -8.72 13.44
N LYS A 95 -26.25 -7.99 12.44
CA LYS A 95 -27.42 -8.38 11.64
C LYS A 95 -27.16 -9.63 10.80
N SER A 96 -25.92 -9.86 10.39
CA SER A 96 -25.48 -11.07 9.69
C SER A 96 -25.26 -12.28 10.63
N GLY A 97 -25.58 -12.17 11.92
CA GLY A 97 -25.53 -13.27 12.88
C GLY A 97 -24.18 -13.44 13.58
N VAL A 98 -23.21 -12.54 13.36
CA VAL A 98 -21.95 -12.53 14.11
C VAL A 98 -22.20 -11.93 15.49
N ARG A 99 -21.99 -12.71 16.55
CA ARG A 99 -22.06 -12.19 17.93
C ARG A 99 -20.84 -11.32 18.18
N ILE A 100 -21.02 -10.03 18.43
CA ILE A 100 -19.90 -9.12 18.74
C ILE A 100 -20.02 -8.74 20.21
N ASN A 101 -18.92 -8.87 20.96
CA ASN A 101 -18.84 -8.43 22.35
C ASN A 101 -18.81 -6.90 22.41
N ASP A 102 -18.89 -6.33 23.62
CA ASP A 102 -18.61 -4.91 23.79
C ASP A 102 -17.13 -4.64 23.46
N ILE A 103 -16.90 -4.10 22.27
CA ILE A 103 -15.58 -3.80 21.73
C ILE A 103 -15.53 -2.31 21.39
N PRO A 104 -14.37 -1.66 21.48
CA PRO A 104 -14.23 -0.30 20.99
C PRO A 104 -14.50 -0.23 19.48
N LEU A 105 -14.77 0.98 19.01
CA LEU A 105 -14.92 1.30 17.60
C LEU A 105 -13.98 2.45 17.23
N GLY A 106 -13.45 2.39 16.01
CA GLY A 106 -12.55 3.40 15.46
C GLY A 106 -11.58 2.81 14.45
N ASP A 107 -11.18 3.63 13.48
CA ASP A 107 -10.10 3.27 12.56
C ASP A 107 -8.73 3.47 13.25
N PRO A 108 -7.85 2.45 13.32
CA PRO A 108 -6.51 2.60 13.90
C PRO A 108 -5.67 3.70 13.23
N GLY A 109 -5.98 4.07 11.99
CA GLY A 109 -5.34 5.17 11.26
C GLY A 109 -5.34 6.50 12.05
N ILE A 110 -6.29 6.70 12.97
CA ILE A 110 -6.30 7.87 13.86
C ILE A 110 -5.11 7.93 14.83
N LEU A 111 -4.50 6.79 15.13
CA LEU A 111 -3.33 6.69 16.00
C LEU A 111 -2.02 7.02 15.26
N LEU A 112 -2.03 7.00 13.92
CA LEU A 112 -0.83 7.06 13.09
C LEU A 112 0.07 8.27 13.42
N PRO A 113 -0.44 9.52 13.56
CA PRO A 113 0.41 10.65 13.91
C PRO A 113 1.03 10.54 15.32
N SER A 114 0.38 9.85 16.25
CA SER A 114 0.92 9.68 17.61
C SER A 114 2.01 8.60 17.71
N LEU A 115 1.98 7.64 16.78
CA LEU A 115 2.91 6.50 16.76
C LEU A 115 4.14 6.78 15.90
N MET A 116 3.97 7.56 14.82
CA MET A 116 5.01 7.82 13.84
C MET A 116 5.91 9.01 14.20
N LYS A 117 7.19 8.87 13.88
CA LYS A 117 8.21 9.91 14.03
C LYS A 117 8.21 10.84 12.81
N TYR A 118 7.18 11.65 12.67
CA TYR A 118 7.12 12.68 11.63
C TYR A 118 7.50 14.05 12.19
N LYS A 119 8.09 14.90 11.35
CA LYS A 119 8.41 16.27 11.71
C LYS A 119 7.16 17.14 11.55
N LYS A 120 6.64 17.67 12.66
CA LYS A 120 5.60 18.69 12.60
C LYS A 120 6.17 19.98 12.01
N LEU A 121 5.74 20.30 10.79
CA LEU A 121 6.19 21.48 10.05
C LEU A 121 5.25 22.68 10.29
N LYS A 122 5.73 23.89 10.00
CA LYS A 122 4.89 25.08 10.03
C LYS A 122 3.83 24.99 8.92
N LYS A 123 2.62 25.49 9.21
CA LYS A 123 1.56 25.64 8.21
C LYS A 123 2.09 26.47 7.04
N LYS A 124 1.83 26.00 5.83
CA LYS A 124 2.28 26.60 4.56
C LYS A 124 1.16 26.72 3.54
N TYR A 125 0.21 25.79 3.55
CA TYR A 125 -0.86 25.71 2.57
C TYR A 125 -2.22 25.91 3.24
N SER A 126 -3.11 26.71 2.65
CA SER A 126 -4.49 26.84 3.15
C SER A 126 -5.30 25.57 2.95
N LEU A 127 -5.02 24.80 1.88
CA LEU A 127 -5.73 23.58 1.55
C LEU A 127 -4.79 22.45 1.08
N GLY A 128 -4.94 21.28 1.70
CA GLY A 128 -4.44 20.01 1.20
C GLY A 128 -5.52 19.28 0.41
N ILE A 129 -5.19 18.72 -0.75
CA ILE A 129 -6.09 17.93 -1.58
C ILE A 129 -5.65 16.48 -1.56
N VAL A 130 -6.54 15.59 -1.13
CA VAL A 130 -6.29 14.15 -1.06
C VAL A 130 -7.27 13.41 -1.99
N PRO A 131 -6.94 13.26 -3.29
CA PRO A 131 -7.80 12.52 -4.20
C PRO A 131 -7.73 11.02 -3.88
N HIS A 132 -8.85 10.32 -4.06
CA HIS A 132 -8.82 8.88 -4.28
C HIS A 132 -8.04 8.58 -5.57
N TYR A 133 -7.38 7.42 -5.67
CA TYR A 133 -6.50 7.12 -6.81
C TYR A 133 -7.24 7.19 -8.18
N VAL A 134 -8.54 6.86 -8.20
CA VAL A 134 -9.40 6.94 -9.40
C VAL A 134 -9.77 8.38 -9.79
N ASP A 135 -9.61 9.33 -8.87
CA ASP A 135 -10.01 10.73 -9.04
C ASP A 135 -8.82 11.65 -9.28
N ILE A 136 -7.58 11.14 -9.29
CA ILE A 136 -6.40 12.00 -9.28
C ILE A 136 -6.32 12.96 -10.49
N ASN A 137 -6.81 12.52 -11.65
CA ASN A 137 -6.86 13.30 -12.88
C ASN A 137 -8.25 13.96 -13.09
N ASN A 138 -9.03 14.14 -12.01
CA ASN A 138 -10.32 14.80 -12.13
C ASN A 138 -10.11 16.31 -12.35
N PRO A 139 -10.78 16.94 -13.35
CA PRO A 139 -10.62 18.36 -13.66
C PRO A 139 -10.85 19.32 -12.48
N PHE A 140 -11.70 18.93 -11.52
CA PHE A 140 -11.90 19.72 -10.31
C PHE A 140 -10.61 19.82 -9.47
N PHE A 141 -9.90 18.70 -9.26
CA PHE A 141 -8.65 18.71 -8.50
C PHE A 141 -7.53 19.38 -9.31
N GLU A 142 -7.42 19.11 -10.61
CA GLU A 142 -6.43 19.76 -11.48
C GLU A 142 -6.49 21.29 -11.41
N LYS A 143 -7.71 21.86 -11.45
CA LYS A 143 -7.95 23.31 -11.30
C LYS A 143 -7.35 23.85 -10.00
N LEU A 144 -7.53 23.14 -8.89
CA LEU A 144 -7.08 23.61 -7.57
C LEU A 144 -5.58 23.41 -7.36
N ILE A 145 -5.01 22.32 -7.88
CA ILE A 145 -3.57 22.00 -7.76
C ILE A 145 -2.70 23.09 -8.41
N GLY A 146 -3.23 23.83 -9.40
CA GLY A 146 -2.54 24.96 -10.02
C GLY A 146 -2.36 26.20 -9.11
N LEU A 147 -2.95 26.22 -7.92
CA LEU A 147 -2.88 27.34 -6.98
C LEU A 147 -1.67 27.19 -6.04
N GLU A 148 -0.93 28.29 -5.81
CA GLU A 148 0.30 28.28 -5.01
C GLU A 148 0.08 27.85 -3.54
N ASP A 149 -1.11 28.15 -3.00
CA ASP A 149 -1.49 27.89 -1.61
C ASP A 149 -2.18 26.53 -1.41
N VAL A 150 -2.15 25.67 -2.44
CA VAL A 150 -2.75 24.33 -2.43
C VAL A 150 -1.68 23.26 -2.53
N LYS A 151 -1.83 22.19 -1.75
CA LYS A 151 -0.93 21.03 -1.77
C LYS A 151 -1.65 19.77 -2.21
N LEU A 152 -1.21 19.17 -3.33
CA LEU A 152 -1.57 17.80 -3.65
C LEU A 152 -0.92 16.82 -2.66
N LEU A 153 -1.72 15.94 -2.09
CA LEU A 153 -1.34 14.87 -1.19
C LEU A 153 -1.77 13.54 -1.83
N ASP A 154 -0.89 12.96 -2.65
CA ASP A 154 -1.15 11.70 -3.35
C ASP A 154 -1.07 10.50 -2.39
N VAL A 155 -2.17 9.76 -2.27
CA VAL A 155 -2.29 8.57 -1.41
C VAL A 155 -1.46 7.37 -1.91
N ARG A 156 -0.95 7.39 -3.15
CA ARG A 156 -0.19 6.29 -3.75
C ARG A 156 1.30 6.27 -3.38
N THR A 157 1.72 7.09 -2.43
CA THR A 157 3.10 7.14 -1.94
C THR A 157 3.44 5.98 -1.01
N ASN A 158 4.71 5.56 -1.04
CA ASN A 158 5.26 4.59 -0.09
C ASN A 158 5.83 5.25 1.18
N ASP A 159 5.97 6.58 1.20
CA ASP A 159 6.52 7.32 2.32
C ASP A 159 5.39 7.88 3.19
N VAL A 160 4.97 7.05 4.15
CA VAL A 160 3.90 7.39 5.09
C VAL A 160 4.29 8.60 5.94
N ASN A 161 5.56 8.70 6.37
CA ASN A 161 6.04 9.84 7.16
C ASN A 161 5.91 11.13 6.34
N LEU A 162 6.45 11.16 5.13
CA LEU A 162 6.45 12.34 4.28
C LEU A 162 5.03 12.80 3.94
N PHE A 163 4.09 11.88 3.74
CA PHE A 163 2.69 12.24 3.53
C PHE A 163 2.09 12.95 4.74
N ILE A 164 2.29 12.41 5.94
CA ILE A 164 1.80 12.99 7.19
C ILE A 164 2.49 14.33 7.48
N GLU A 165 3.79 14.46 7.21
CA GLU A 165 4.52 15.73 7.29
C GLU A 165 3.92 16.78 6.36
N ASN A 166 3.72 16.44 5.08
CA ASN A 166 3.12 17.34 4.09
C ASN A 166 1.69 17.74 4.46
N MET A 167 0.87 16.77 4.90
CA MET A 167 -0.50 17.05 5.35
C MET A 167 -0.50 17.96 6.58
N SER A 168 0.46 17.80 7.50
CA SER A 168 0.58 18.65 8.69
C SER A 168 0.81 20.14 8.37
N GLN A 169 1.30 20.45 7.16
CA GLN A 169 1.47 21.82 6.67
C GLN A 169 0.18 22.47 6.14
N CYS A 170 -0.90 21.71 5.99
CA CYS A 170 -2.17 22.19 5.43
C CYS A 170 -3.10 22.68 6.54
N SER A 171 -3.77 23.82 6.35
CA SER A 171 -4.73 24.36 7.32
C SER A 171 -6.10 23.68 7.24
N ASN A 172 -6.48 23.21 6.05
CA ASN A 172 -7.69 22.45 5.78
C ASN A 172 -7.37 21.28 4.84
N VAL A 173 -8.23 20.26 4.79
CA VAL A 173 -8.11 19.13 3.85
C VAL A 173 -9.42 18.88 3.12
N VAL A 174 -9.39 18.80 1.80
CA VAL A 174 -10.48 18.26 0.99
C VAL A 174 -10.08 16.89 0.46
N SER A 175 -10.98 15.90 0.57
CA SER A 175 -10.61 14.53 0.24
C SER A 175 -11.76 13.75 -0.39
N SER A 176 -11.47 13.06 -1.50
CA SER A 176 -12.31 11.94 -1.97
C SER A 176 -11.78 10.58 -1.48
N SER A 177 -10.62 10.54 -0.81
CA SER A 177 -10.09 9.34 -0.16
C SER A 177 -10.51 9.24 1.32
N LEU A 178 -11.00 8.07 1.76
CA LEU A 178 -11.32 7.85 3.17
C LEU A 178 -10.11 8.04 4.10
N HIS A 179 -8.94 7.52 3.71
CA HIS A 179 -7.72 7.68 4.52
C HIS A 179 -7.27 9.14 4.61
N GLY A 180 -7.56 9.96 3.60
CA GLY A 180 -7.34 11.41 3.67
C GLY A 180 -8.16 12.08 4.78
N LEU A 181 -9.41 11.64 4.97
CA LEU A 181 -10.30 12.14 6.02
C LEU A 181 -9.83 11.65 7.41
N ILE A 182 -9.53 10.35 7.54
CA ILE A 182 -9.05 9.75 8.79
C ILE A 182 -7.77 10.47 9.27
N PHE A 183 -6.80 10.69 8.37
CA PHE A 183 -5.54 11.33 8.73
C PHE A 183 -5.68 12.82 9.00
N ALA A 184 -6.61 13.51 8.34
CA ALA A 184 -6.92 14.91 8.67
C ALA A 184 -7.48 15.04 10.09
N GLU A 185 -8.43 14.18 10.47
CA GLU A 185 -8.95 14.11 11.85
C GLU A 185 -7.83 13.78 12.85
N ALA A 186 -6.99 12.79 12.53
CA ALA A 186 -5.85 12.40 13.36
C ALA A 186 -4.85 13.55 13.62
N LEU A 187 -4.70 14.45 12.65
CA LEU A 187 -3.86 15.64 12.72
C LEU A 187 -4.58 16.88 13.27
N ASN A 188 -5.87 16.74 13.63
CA ASN A 188 -6.73 17.82 14.07
C ASN A 188 -6.82 18.95 13.03
N ILE A 189 -7.02 18.58 11.76
CA ILE A 189 -7.15 19.46 10.61
C ILE A 189 -8.61 19.41 10.12
N PRO A 190 -9.31 20.56 10.05
CA PRO A 190 -10.65 20.62 9.45
C PRO A 190 -10.67 20.02 8.05
N ASN A 191 -11.67 19.20 7.76
CA ASN A 191 -11.75 18.52 6.48
C ASN A 191 -13.16 18.52 5.88
N LEU A 192 -13.20 18.28 4.57
CA LEU A 192 -14.41 18.16 3.77
C LEU A 192 -14.33 16.87 2.94
N TRP A 193 -15.33 16.00 3.11
CA TRP A 193 -15.50 14.85 2.24
C TRP A 193 -16.19 15.26 0.93
N VAL A 194 -15.54 14.97 -0.20
CA VAL A 194 -16.07 15.27 -1.53
C VAL A 194 -16.23 14.02 -2.37
N SER A 195 -17.15 14.08 -3.32
CA SER A 195 -17.25 13.12 -4.42
C SER A 195 -17.21 13.86 -5.75
N VAL A 196 -16.26 13.48 -6.59
CA VAL A 196 -15.99 14.11 -7.89
C VAL A 196 -16.23 13.16 -9.06
N SER A 197 -16.51 11.88 -8.76
CA SER A 197 -16.82 10.84 -9.73
C SER A 197 -17.67 9.74 -9.09
N ASN A 198 -18.27 8.88 -9.92
CA ASN A 198 -18.97 7.67 -9.48
C ASN A 198 -18.07 6.41 -9.57
N ASN A 199 -16.74 6.60 -9.65
CA ASN A 199 -15.79 5.51 -9.93
C ASN A 199 -15.23 4.85 -8.65
N ILE A 200 -15.58 5.34 -7.46
CA ILE A 200 -15.14 4.77 -6.19
C ILE A 200 -15.97 3.51 -5.89
N LYS A 201 -15.30 2.37 -5.74
CA LYS A 201 -15.94 1.09 -5.40
C LYS A 201 -16.59 1.11 -4.00
N GLY A 202 -17.67 0.34 -3.85
CA GLY A 202 -18.39 0.18 -2.59
C GLY A 202 -19.28 1.36 -2.21
N GLU A 203 -19.63 2.19 -3.20
CA GLU A 203 -20.38 3.43 -3.02
C GLU A 203 -19.76 4.29 -1.91
N TYR A 204 -20.56 4.70 -0.93
CA TYR A 204 -20.14 5.55 0.19
C TYR A 204 -20.20 4.86 1.56
N PHE A 205 -20.50 3.56 1.63
CA PHE A 205 -20.71 2.86 2.92
C PHE A 205 -19.51 3.03 3.87
N LYS A 206 -18.28 2.86 3.39
CA LYS A 206 -17.08 3.03 4.22
C LYS A 206 -16.91 4.44 4.80
N TYR A 207 -17.40 5.47 4.10
CA TYR A 207 -17.35 6.86 4.56
C TYR A 207 -18.43 7.10 5.61
N TYR A 208 -19.66 6.64 5.37
CA TYR A 208 -20.72 6.70 6.37
C TYR A 208 -20.35 5.93 7.64
N ASP A 209 -19.66 4.80 7.50
CA ASP A 209 -19.18 4.00 8.62
C ASP A 209 -18.14 4.76 9.45
N TRP A 210 -17.20 5.45 8.81
CA TRP A 210 -16.26 6.35 9.51
C TRP A 210 -16.98 7.52 10.19
N PHE A 211 -17.81 8.26 9.46
CA PHE A 211 -18.54 9.40 10.01
C PHE A 211 -19.55 9.00 11.09
N SER A 212 -19.99 7.74 11.16
CA SER A 212 -20.82 7.24 12.28
C SER A 212 -20.15 7.39 13.65
N MET A 213 -18.83 7.58 13.68
CA MET A 213 -18.05 7.86 14.89
C MET A 213 -18.08 9.34 15.29
N ALA A 214 -18.46 10.27 14.41
CA ALA A 214 -18.58 11.69 14.73
C ALA A 214 -19.89 12.01 15.47
N SER A 215 -19.86 12.96 16.40
CA SER A 215 -21.06 13.53 17.02
C SER A 215 -21.85 14.42 16.06
N SER A 216 -21.14 15.10 15.16
CA SER A 216 -21.72 15.92 14.07
C SER A 216 -21.18 15.42 12.74
N PRO A 217 -21.71 14.31 12.21
CA PRO A 217 -21.19 13.68 10.99
C PRO A 217 -21.44 14.48 9.73
N GLN A 218 -20.58 14.30 8.73
CA GLN A 218 -20.91 14.67 7.36
C GLN A 218 -21.78 13.56 6.73
N ASP A 219 -23.08 13.79 6.63
CA ASP A 219 -24.07 12.78 6.21
C ASP A 219 -24.05 12.43 4.71
N LYS A 220 -23.34 13.21 3.88
CA LYS A 220 -23.19 12.98 2.43
C LYS A 220 -21.95 13.70 1.90
N PRO A 221 -21.33 13.23 0.80
CA PRO A 221 -20.23 13.98 0.19
C PRO A 221 -20.74 15.32 -0.36
N TYR A 222 -19.87 16.32 -0.35
CA TYR A 222 -20.07 17.50 -1.18
C TYR A 222 -19.72 17.17 -2.64
N TYR A 223 -20.54 17.67 -3.57
CA TYR A 223 -20.38 17.46 -5.01
C TYR A 223 -19.94 18.79 -5.63
N PRO A 224 -18.63 19.07 -5.70
CA PRO A 224 -18.14 20.29 -6.30
C PRO A 224 -18.35 20.28 -7.81
N ASN A 225 -18.37 21.47 -8.40
CA ASN A 225 -18.31 21.66 -9.85
C ASN A 225 -17.13 22.58 -10.21
N LEU A 226 -16.93 22.84 -11.50
CA LEU A 226 -15.80 23.66 -11.95
C LEU A 226 -15.89 25.14 -11.53
N GLN A 227 -17.04 25.63 -11.08
CA GLN A 227 -17.21 26.97 -10.54
C GLN A 227 -16.88 27.04 -9.05
N THR A 228 -16.92 25.91 -8.33
CA THR A 228 -16.54 25.84 -6.91
C THR A 228 -15.17 26.49 -6.68
N THR A 229 -15.11 27.40 -5.72
CA THR A 229 -13.91 28.18 -5.39
C THR A 229 -13.13 27.59 -4.22
N LEU A 230 -11.87 28.02 -4.06
CA LEU A 230 -11.04 27.63 -2.91
C LEU A 230 -11.67 28.08 -1.58
N ASP A 231 -12.16 29.32 -1.52
CA ASP A 231 -12.75 29.89 -0.30
C ASP A 231 -14.04 29.16 0.10
N GLU A 232 -14.89 28.78 -0.87
CA GLU A 232 -16.07 27.96 -0.62
C GLU A 232 -15.68 26.62 0.02
N ILE A 233 -14.71 25.91 -0.55
CA ILE A 233 -14.22 24.64 -0.01
C ILE A 233 -13.73 24.80 1.43
N ILE A 234 -12.87 25.80 1.66
CA ILE A 234 -12.31 26.07 2.99
C ILE A 234 -13.41 26.40 4.00
N SER A 235 -14.42 27.19 3.60
CA SER A 235 -15.53 27.55 4.48
C SER A 235 -16.40 26.37 4.91
N MET A 236 -16.37 25.28 4.14
CA MET A 236 -17.10 24.04 4.42
C MET A 236 -16.28 23.00 5.18
N CYS A 237 -14.96 23.17 5.30
CA CYS A 237 -14.12 22.27 6.08
C CYS A 237 -14.44 22.40 7.58
N ILE A 238 -14.71 21.28 8.23
CA ILE A 238 -15.00 21.24 9.66
C ILE A 238 -14.13 20.20 10.36
N LEU A 239 -13.85 20.45 11.63
CA LEU A 239 -13.27 19.44 12.51
C LEU A 239 -14.42 18.70 13.19
N HIS A 240 -14.43 17.37 13.10
CA HIS A 240 -15.50 16.57 13.66
C HIS A 240 -15.15 16.16 15.09
N GLU A 241 -16.14 16.22 15.99
CA GLU A 241 -15.98 15.63 17.32
C GLU A 241 -16.08 14.10 17.20
N MET A 242 -14.93 13.45 17.02
CA MET A 242 -14.83 12.00 16.87
C MET A 242 -14.94 11.30 18.22
N ASN A 243 -15.97 10.45 18.38
CA ASN A 243 -16.19 9.63 19.58
C ASN A 243 -15.29 8.38 19.57
N ILE A 244 -13.97 8.59 19.52
CA ILE A 244 -12.96 7.52 19.46
C ILE A 244 -11.99 7.71 20.62
N ASN A 245 -11.97 6.75 21.56
CA ASN A 245 -11.01 6.76 22.66
C ASN A 245 -9.71 6.06 22.23
N HIS A 246 -8.65 6.84 22.05
CA HIS A 246 -7.33 6.33 21.63
C HIS A 246 -6.77 5.27 22.60
N GLN A 247 -7.01 5.39 23.90
CA GLN A 247 -6.54 4.40 24.87
C GLN A 247 -7.31 3.08 24.74
N ASP A 248 -8.60 3.13 24.42
CA ASP A 248 -9.41 1.93 24.25
C ASP A 248 -9.00 1.19 22.97
N LEU A 249 -8.67 1.92 21.90
CA LEU A 249 -8.07 1.32 20.69
C LEU A 249 -6.76 0.60 21.02
N LEU A 250 -5.85 1.26 21.75
CA LEU A 250 -4.56 0.68 22.12
C LEU A 250 -4.73 -0.55 23.03
N LYS A 251 -5.64 -0.49 24.02
CA LYS A 251 -5.90 -1.60 24.95
C LYS A 251 -6.59 -2.79 24.30
N SER A 252 -7.35 -2.57 23.22
CA SER A 252 -8.01 -3.67 22.50
C SER A 252 -7.07 -4.44 21.58
N PHE A 253 -5.84 -3.98 21.37
CA PHE A 253 -4.87 -4.72 20.58
C PHE A 253 -4.56 -6.08 21.25
N PRO A 254 -4.80 -7.21 20.58
CA PRO A 254 -4.75 -8.52 21.22
C PRO A 254 -3.32 -9.06 21.28
N HIS A 255 -2.53 -8.53 22.20
CA HIS A 255 -1.13 -8.91 22.40
C HIS A 255 -0.95 -10.42 22.65
N GLU A 256 -1.92 -11.07 23.29
CA GLU A 256 -1.92 -12.50 23.57
C GLU A 256 -1.99 -13.38 22.32
N ARG A 257 -2.49 -12.83 21.20
CA ARG A 257 -2.64 -13.56 19.93
C ARG A 257 -1.44 -13.39 18.98
N ILE A 258 -0.44 -12.58 19.38
CA ILE A 258 0.75 -12.31 18.56
C ILE A 258 1.44 -13.62 18.16
N GLU A 259 1.60 -14.56 19.10
CA GLU A 259 2.32 -15.82 18.89
C GLU A 259 1.70 -16.68 17.79
N GLU A 260 0.38 -16.65 17.61
CA GLU A 260 -0.31 -17.39 16.54
C GLU A 260 0.02 -16.84 15.14
N CYS A 261 0.34 -15.55 15.08
CA CYS A 261 0.65 -14.85 13.83
C CYS A 261 2.14 -14.93 13.46
N CYS A 262 2.95 -15.57 14.30
CA CYS A 262 4.39 -15.63 14.11
C CYS A 262 4.80 -16.64 13.03
N MET A 263 5.74 -16.24 12.18
CA MET A 263 6.43 -17.17 11.29
C MET A 263 7.62 -17.78 12.01
N SER A 264 7.61 -19.10 12.19
CA SER A 264 8.64 -19.84 12.95
C SER A 264 9.98 -19.99 12.23
N SER A 265 10.02 -19.76 10.92
CA SER A 265 11.16 -20.09 10.05
C SER A 265 12.12 -18.94 9.72
N LEU A 266 11.81 -17.68 10.07
CA LEU A 266 12.68 -16.53 9.78
C LEU A 266 13.03 -15.75 11.04
N CYS A 267 14.32 -15.38 11.16
CA CYS A 267 14.78 -14.47 12.20
C CYS A 267 14.62 -13.01 11.75
N VAL A 268 14.16 -12.13 12.65
CA VAL A 268 13.97 -10.68 12.35
C VAL A 268 15.24 -10.01 11.82
N ASN A 269 16.42 -10.47 12.23
CA ASN A 269 17.69 -9.88 11.78
C ASN A 269 17.98 -10.12 10.29
N ASP A 270 17.32 -11.10 9.67
CA ASP A 270 17.56 -11.50 8.27
C ASP A 270 16.51 -10.91 7.31
N VAL A 271 15.69 -9.97 7.79
CA VAL A 271 14.51 -9.47 7.08
C VAL A 271 14.73 -8.06 6.54
N VAL A 272 14.34 -7.82 5.30
CA VAL A 272 14.23 -6.47 4.74
C VAL A 272 12.96 -5.84 5.31
N HIS A 273 13.12 -4.85 6.20
CA HIS A 273 11.99 -4.16 6.84
C HIS A 273 11.15 -3.31 5.86
N HIS A 274 9.87 -3.07 6.18
CA HIS A 274 8.92 -2.31 5.35
C HIS A 274 9.50 -1.00 4.78
N ASP A 275 10.12 -0.16 5.61
CA ASP A 275 10.70 1.12 5.16
C ASP A 275 11.80 0.96 4.11
N LYS A 276 12.58 -0.12 4.22
CA LYS A 276 13.61 -0.45 3.24
C LYS A 276 12.97 -1.05 1.99
N CYS A 277 12.05 -2.01 2.14
CA CYS A 277 11.28 -2.57 1.02
C CYS A 277 10.68 -1.47 0.16
N ARG A 278 10.00 -0.50 0.78
CA ARG A 278 9.29 0.61 0.13
C ARG A 278 10.17 1.60 -0.62
N LYS A 279 11.46 1.68 -0.28
CA LYS A 279 12.48 2.54 -0.91
C LYS A 279 13.37 1.79 -1.90
N MET A 280 13.25 0.46 -1.98
CA MET A 280 14.06 -0.33 -2.91
C MET A 280 13.66 -0.03 -4.36
N PRO A 281 14.64 0.05 -5.28
CA PRO A 281 14.37 0.17 -6.71
C PRO A 281 13.57 -1.03 -7.24
N LEU A 282 12.98 -0.90 -8.43
CA LEU A 282 12.24 -2.01 -9.03
C LEU A 282 13.19 -3.18 -9.34
N ASN A 283 12.86 -4.36 -8.81
CA ASN A 283 13.62 -5.58 -9.10
C ASN A 283 13.30 -6.07 -10.52
N ILE A 284 14.31 -6.18 -11.37
CA ILE A 284 14.24 -6.75 -12.72
C ILE A 284 14.99 -8.08 -12.72
N PHE A 285 14.25 -9.17 -12.84
CA PHE A 285 14.78 -10.52 -12.97
C PHE A 285 15.09 -10.80 -14.43
N ILE A 286 16.31 -11.25 -14.69
CA ILE A 286 16.75 -11.68 -16.01
C ILE A 286 17.04 -13.17 -15.91
N ASP A 287 16.20 -13.99 -16.54
CA ASP A 287 16.45 -15.41 -16.67
C ASP A 287 17.62 -15.62 -17.64
N VAL A 288 18.74 -16.06 -17.09
CA VAL A 288 19.95 -16.35 -17.86
C VAL A 288 20.13 -17.86 -18.08
N GLY A 289 19.22 -18.70 -17.55
CA GLY A 289 19.15 -20.14 -17.77
C GLY A 289 20.52 -20.84 -17.77
N SER A 290 20.74 -21.68 -18.79
CA SER A 290 22.03 -22.28 -19.15
C SER A 290 22.72 -21.57 -20.33
N VAL A 291 22.25 -20.37 -20.70
CA VAL A 291 22.62 -19.68 -21.94
C VAL A 291 23.74 -18.68 -21.67
N ASP A 292 24.91 -18.89 -22.27
CA ASP A 292 26.05 -17.95 -22.27
C ASP A 292 25.85 -16.80 -23.28
N ASP A 293 24.72 -16.09 -23.24
CA ASP A 293 24.46 -14.96 -24.15
C ASP A 293 24.87 -13.62 -23.53
N LEU A 294 26.18 -13.45 -23.36
CA LEU A 294 26.81 -12.23 -22.84
C LEU A 294 26.47 -10.99 -23.67
N ASN A 295 26.26 -11.13 -24.98
CA ASN A 295 25.97 -10.02 -25.88
C ASN A 295 24.57 -9.47 -25.61
N ASN A 296 23.55 -10.32 -25.61
CA ASN A 296 22.19 -9.88 -25.32
C ASN A 296 22.05 -9.37 -23.88
N LEU A 297 22.75 -9.99 -22.92
CA LEU A 297 22.70 -9.54 -21.54
C LEU A 297 23.39 -8.18 -21.34
N SER A 298 24.57 -7.98 -21.91
CA SER A 298 25.26 -6.68 -21.86
C SER A 298 24.45 -5.60 -22.57
N PHE A 299 23.82 -5.91 -23.70
CA PHE A 299 22.90 -5.02 -24.38
C PHE A 299 21.72 -4.61 -23.49
N THR A 300 21.06 -5.57 -22.85
CA THR A 300 19.92 -5.34 -21.93
C THR A 300 20.32 -4.36 -20.82
N ILE A 301 21.40 -4.67 -20.09
CA ILE A 301 21.84 -3.87 -18.94
C ILE A 301 22.32 -2.48 -19.39
N ASN A 302 23.08 -2.39 -20.48
CA ASN A 302 23.54 -1.10 -21.00
C ASN A 302 22.38 -0.23 -21.50
N SER A 303 21.35 -0.81 -22.12
CA SER A 303 20.18 -0.06 -22.60
C SER A 303 19.43 0.64 -21.45
N LEU A 304 19.46 0.08 -20.24
CA LEU A 304 18.91 0.70 -19.02
C LEU A 304 19.87 1.71 -18.37
N ASN A 305 21.15 1.33 -18.23
CA ASN A 305 22.17 2.14 -17.56
C ASN A 305 22.41 3.51 -18.23
N ILE A 306 22.05 3.67 -19.51
CA ILE A 306 22.17 4.96 -20.23
C ILE A 306 21.25 6.05 -19.64
N LYS A 307 20.22 5.72 -18.85
CA LYS A 307 19.22 6.70 -18.38
C LYS A 307 18.88 6.68 -16.89
N SER A 308 19.09 5.59 -16.15
CA SER A 308 18.69 5.52 -14.73
C SER A 308 19.69 4.70 -13.93
N ASN A 309 20.39 5.35 -12.98
CA ASN A 309 21.33 4.67 -12.10
C ASN A 309 20.72 4.24 -10.75
N SER A 310 19.49 4.64 -10.43
CA SER A 310 18.90 4.47 -9.09
C SER A 310 17.53 3.81 -9.05
N ASP A 311 16.85 3.61 -10.18
CA ASP A 311 15.42 3.20 -10.16
C ASP A 311 15.21 1.70 -10.42
N PHE A 312 16.28 0.99 -10.77
CA PHE A 312 16.25 -0.44 -11.08
C PHE A 312 17.32 -1.21 -10.32
N TYR A 313 16.97 -2.44 -9.98
CA TYR A 313 17.84 -3.41 -9.31
C TYR A 313 17.79 -4.73 -10.07
N PHE A 314 18.91 -5.15 -10.64
CA PHE A 314 18.98 -6.32 -11.52
C PHE A 314 19.28 -7.60 -10.74
N ILE A 315 18.62 -8.68 -11.14
CA ILE A 315 18.81 -10.00 -10.58
C ILE A 315 18.98 -10.98 -11.73
N LEU A 316 20.22 -11.39 -11.96
CA LEU A 316 20.53 -12.49 -12.87
C LEU A 316 20.18 -13.80 -12.17
N ILE A 317 19.34 -14.64 -12.79
CA ILE A 317 18.97 -15.93 -12.20
C ILE A 317 19.17 -17.05 -13.22
N GLY A 318 19.92 -18.06 -12.80
CA GLY A 318 20.27 -19.23 -13.61
C GLY A 318 21.47 -19.95 -12.98
N SER A 319 21.65 -21.23 -13.32
CA SER A 319 22.68 -22.08 -12.72
C SER A 319 24.13 -21.59 -12.91
N ASN A 320 24.38 -20.72 -13.90
CA ASN A 320 25.69 -20.09 -14.16
C ASN A 320 25.70 -18.56 -13.97
N ALA A 321 24.72 -17.99 -13.25
CA ALA A 321 24.55 -16.54 -13.14
C ALA A 321 25.79 -15.82 -12.56
N SER A 322 26.48 -16.40 -11.59
CA SER A 322 27.73 -15.85 -11.02
C SER A 322 28.88 -15.76 -12.03
N ASN A 323 29.09 -16.81 -12.83
CA ASN A 323 30.10 -16.84 -13.89
C ASN A 323 29.81 -15.80 -14.98
N LEU A 324 28.54 -15.70 -15.37
CA LEU A 324 28.08 -14.72 -16.35
C LEU A 324 28.25 -13.30 -15.80
N MET A 325 27.88 -13.08 -14.54
CA MET A 325 28.08 -11.80 -13.84
C MET A 325 29.56 -11.39 -13.82
N GLN A 326 30.49 -12.32 -13.60
CA GLN A 326 31.93 -12.04 -13.66
C GLN A 326 32.39 -11.64 -15.06
N SER A 327 31.85 -12.29 -16.09
CA SER A 327 32.17 -11.99 -17.48
C SER A 327 31.61 -10.65 -17.95
N LEU A 328 30.39 -10.29 -17.51
CA LEU A 328 29.72 -9.02 -17.80
C LEU A 328 30.48 -7.78 -17.29
N LYS A 329 31.23 -7.90 -16.19
CA LYS A 329 32.03 -6.79 -15.64
C LYS A 329 33.00 -6.18 -16.65
N LYS A 330 33.37 -6.91 -17.71
CA LYS A 330 34.25 -6.44 -18.78
C LYS A 330 33.53 -5.55 -19.82
N TYR A 331 32.20 -5.63 -19.90
CA TYR A 331 31.39 -5.04 -20.96
C TYR A 331 30.45 -3.92 -20.47
N ILE A 332 30.32 -3.75 -19.15
CA ILE A 332 29.40 -2.79 -18.55
C ILE A 332 30.20 -1.72 -17.84
N PHE A 333 29.97 -0.47 -18.24
CA PHE A 333 30.68 0.70 -17.70
C PHE A 333 30.34 0.98 -16.23
N LYS A 334 29.10 0.70 -15.81
CA LYS A 334 28.62 0.90 -14.44
C LYS A 334 27.97 -0.37 -13.88
N PHE A 335 28.67 -1.02 -12.95
CA PHE A 335 28.28 -2.30 -12.36
C PHE A 335 27.71 -2.13 -10.94
N GLU A 336 26.80 -1.18 -10.78
CA GLU A 336 26.07 -0.97 -9.52
C GLU A 336 24.68 -1.61 -9.65
N ASN A 337 24.10 -2.07 -8.53
CA ASN A 337 22.73 -2.60 -8.48
C ASN A 337 22.46 -3.89 -9.28
N ILE A 338 23.46 -4.77 -9.43
CA ILE A 338 23.30 -6.10 -10.03
C ILE A 338 23.60 -7.18 -8.99
N LYS A 339 22.69 -8.15 -8.84
CA LYS A 339 22.89 -9.40 -8.07
C LYS A 339 22.74 -10.61 -8.98
N HIS A 340 23.23 -11.75 -8.49
CA HIS A 340 22.99 -13.05 -9.09
C HIS A 340 22.33 -13.99 -8.07
N ILE A 341 21.62 -14.98 -8.60
CA ILE A 341 21.07 -16.13 -7.88
C ILE A 341 21.46 -17.37 -8.70
N ASP A 342 22.36 -18.18 -8.16
CA ASP A 342 22.83 -19.42 -8.79
C ASP A 342 21.83 -20.56 -8.54
N GLU A 343 20.63 -20.42 -9.10
CA GLU A 343 19.57 -21.43 -9.09
C GLU A 343 18.84 -21.38 -10.45
N ASP A 344 18.29 -22.51 -10.89
CA ASP A 344 17.43 -22.51 -12.06
C ASP A 344 16.22 -21.60 -11.84
N PHE A 345 15.82 -20.86 -12.87
CA PHE A 345 14.66 -20.01 -12.78
C PHE A 345 13.38 -20.85 -12.79
N THR A 346 12.70 -20.88 -11.64
CA THR A 346 11.45 -21.60 -11.44
C THR A 346 10.36 -20.63 -11.04
N LYS A 347 9.09 -21.07 -11.14
CA LYS A 347 7.94 -20.29 -10.64
C LYS A 347 8.10 -19.83 -9.19
N ASN A 348 8.81 -20.61 -8.36
CA ASN A 348 9.02 -20.29 -6.95
C ASN A 348 10.22 -19.40 -6.67
N SER A 349 11.07 -19.11 -7.66
CA SER A 349 12.30 -18.35 -7.44
C SER A 349 12.01 -16.90 -6.98
N ILE A 350 10.99 -16.27 -7.55
CA ILE A 350 10.55 -14.91 -7.14
C ILE A 350 9.99 -14.93 -5.71
N TYR A 351 9.17 -15.94 -5.39
CA TYR A 351 8.63 -16.11 -4.04
C TYR A 351 9.75 -16.26 -2.99
N LYS A 352 10.73 -17.13 -3.27
CA LYS A 352 11.90 -17.31 -2.39
C LYS A 352 12.67 -16.00 -2.19
N TYR A 353 12.86 -15.21 -3.26
CA TYR A 353 13.56 -13.94 -3.18
C TYR A 353 12.89 -12.94 -2.22
N PHE A 354 11.55 -12.84 -2.28
CA PHE A 354 10.78 -11.94 -1.41
C PHE A 354 10.40 -12.57 -0.06
N LEU A 355 10.78 -13.81 0.22
CA LEU A 355 10.42 -14.50 1.48
C LEU A 355 10.96 -13.74 2.70
N SER A 356 12.18 -13.23 2.61
CA SER A 356 12.85 -12.41 3.62
C SER A 356 12.45 -10.93 3.59
N TRP A 357 11.47 -10.53 2.76
CA TRP A 357 11.02 -9.14 2.69
C TRP A 357 9.74 -8.98 3.50
N SER A 358 9.73 -8.00 4.40
CA SER A 358 8.51 -7.63 5.13
C SER A 358 7.38 -7.21 4.20
N GLU A 359 7.69 -6.66 3.03
CA GLU A 359 6.69 -6.31 2.02
C GLU A 359 7.23 -6.69 0.64
N PRO A 360 6.56 -7.58 -0.12
CA PRO A 360 6.95 -7.82 -1.50
C PRO A 360 6.72 -6.54 -2.32
N GLN A 361 7.55 -6.34 -3.34
CA GLN A 361 7.38 -5.24 -4.28
C GLN A 361 6.86 -5.77 -5.62
N SER A 362 6.28 -4.88 -6.43
CA SER A 362 6.17 -5.14 -7.87
C SER A 362 7.56 -5.42 -8.43
N TYR A 363 7.61 -6.28 -9.44
CA TYR A 363 8.85 -6.70 -10.08
C TYR A 363 8.65 -6.84 -11.59
N ALA A 364 9.74 -6.95 -12.33
CA ALA A 364 9.70 -7.28 -13.73
C ALA A 364 10.56 -8.52 -14.02
N ILE A 365 10.18 -9.26 -15.06
CA ILE A 365 10.96 -10.35 -15.64
C ILE A 365 11.19 -9.99 -17.10
N CYS A 366 12.43 -10.04 -17.59
CA CYS A 366 12.72 -9.78 -19.00
C CYS A 366 13.63 -10.84 -19.61
N ASP A 367 13.43 -11.07 -20.91
CA ASP A 367 14.32 -11.91 -21.71
C ASP A 367 15.68 -11.22 -21.88
N PRO A 368 16.80 -11.98 -21.88
CA PRO A 368 18.08 -11.44 -22.32
C PRO A 368 17.96 -10.88 -23.74
N GLY A 369 18.35 -9.62 -23.94
CA GLY A 369 18.30 -8.88 -25.20
C GLY A 369 17.17 -7.85 -25.26
N TYR A 370 16.29 -7.79 -24.26
CA TYR A 370 15.22 -6.78 -24.23
C TYR A 370 15.81 -5.36 -24.20
N ASN A 371 15.35 -4.49 -25.10
CA ASN A 371 15.85 -3.13 -25.22
C ASN A 371 15.04 -2.15 -24.36
N PHE A 372 15.65 -1.55 -23.35
CA PHE A 372 15.00 -0.57 -22.48
C PHE A 372 15.32 0.89 -22.83
N SER A 373 15.85 1.17 -24.02
CA SER A 373 16.15 2.54 -24.45
C SER A 373 14.92 3.48 -24.41
N ASN A 374 13.71 2.88 -24.44
CA ASN A 374 12.42 3.53 -24.25
C ASN A 374 11.88 3.34 -22.82
N ILE A 375 12.40 4.11 -21.85
CA ILE A 375 12.02 3.96 -20.43
C ILE A 375 10.53 4.23 -20.16
N ASP A 376 9.89 5.05 -21.00
CA ASP A 376 8.46 5.36 -20.92
C ASP A 376 7.62 4.08 -20.96
N GLU A 377 8.09 3.02 -21.62
CA GLU A 377 7.39 1.75 -21.66
C GLU A 377 7.29 1.09 -20.27
N MET A 378 8.37 1.09 -19.50
CA MET A 378 8.38 0.54 -18.15
C MET A 378 7.50 1.34 -17.19
N GLU A 379 7.55 2.66 -17.28
CA GLU A 379 6.69 3.54 -16.48
C GLU A 379 5.22 3.38 -16.87
N LYS A 380 4.91 3.26 -18.17
CA LYS A 380 3.56 2.96 -18.67
C LYS A 380 3.04 1.63 -18.16
N LEU A 381 3.83 0.57 -18.22
CA LEU A 381 3.43 -0.75 -17.71
C LEU A 381 3.18 -0.73 -16.20
N LYS A 382 4.03 -0.04 -15.43
CA LYS A 382 3.81 0.17 -13.99
C LYS A 382 2.53 0.96 -13.73
N PHE A 383 2.33 2.05 -14.45
CA PHE A 383 1.15 2.89 -14.32
C PHE A 383 -0.12 2.12 -14.68
N GLU A 384 -0.10 1.34 -15.76
CA GLU A 384 -1.22 0.51 -16.18
C GLU A 384 -1.54 -0.57 -15.15
N LEU A 385 -0.52 -1.23 -14.57
CA LEU A 385 -0.71 -2.08 -13.40
C LEU A 385 -1.34 -1.28 -12.26
N GLU A 386 -0.81 -0.13 -11.86
CA GLU A 386 -1.38 0.64 -10.74
C GLU A 386 -2.84 1.07 -10.97
N MET A 387 -3.23 1.37 -12.21
CA MET A 387 -4.59 1.81 -12.55
C MET A 387 -5.60 0.66 -12.72
N ASN A 388 -5.15 -0.57 -13.01
CA ASN A 388 -6.03 -1.71 -13.29
C ASN A 388 -5.90 -2.81 -12.23
N PRO A 389 -6.42 -2.62 -10.99
CA PRO A 389 -6.18 -3.50 -9.84
C PRO A 389 -6.47 -4.98 -10.05
N GLU A 390 -7.38 -5.32 -10.98
CA GLU A 390 -7.75 -6.71 -11.31
C GLU A 390 -6.68 -7.44 -12.15
N ILE A 391 -5.76 -6.70 -12.77
CA ILE A 391 -4.68 -7.25 -13.58
C ILE A 391 -3.49 -7.58 -12.67
N ASN A 392 -3.02 -8.82 -12.70
CA ASN A 392 -1.88 -9.30 -11.89
C ASN A 392 -0.51 -9.05 -12.54
N HIS A 393 -0.48 -9.05 -13.88
CA HIS A 393 0.73 -8.83 -14.66
C HIS A 393 0.38 -8.28 -16.05
N ILE A 394 1.33 -7.60 -16.68
CA ILE A 394 1.25 -7.11 -18.05
C ILE A 394 2.51 -7.54 -18.79
N VAL A 395 2.36 -7.93 -20.07
CA VAL A 395 3.47 -8.36 -20.92
C VAL A 395 3.62 -7.39 -22.08
N SER A 396 4.81 -6.82 -22.24
CA SER A 396 5.25 -6.17 -23.46
C SER A 396 6.07 -7.15 -24.30
N THR A 397 5.92 -7.09 -25.62
CA THR A 397 6.72 -7.86 -26.58
C THR A 397 7.26 -6.93 -27.66
N GLN A 398 8.59 -6.95 -27.85
CA GLN A 398 9.27 -6.18 -28.88
C GLN A 398 9.19 -6.88 -30.25
N SER A 399 9.51 -6.16 -31.32
CA SER A 399 9.42 -6.66 -32.70
C SER A 399 10.30 -7.89 -32.97
N ASP A 400 11.36 -8.07 -32.21
CA ASP A 400 12.27 -9.22 -32.24
C ASP A 400 11.80 -10.39 -31.35
N GLY A 401 10.62 -10.28 -30.74
CA GLY A 401 9.99 -11.29 -29.90
C GLY A 401 10.43 -11.27 -28.44
N LYS A 402 11.35 -10.38 -28.03
CA LYS A 402 11.79 -10.25 -26.63
C LYS A 402 10.68 -9.70 -25.76
N LYS A 403 10.52 -10.28 -24.56
CA LYS A 403 9.42 -9.97 -23.66
C LYS A 403 9.90 -9.30 -22.38
N LEU A 404 9.01 -8.45 -21.86
CA LEU A 404 9.08 -7.85 -20.54
C LEU A 404 7.74 -8.09 -19.86
N LEU A 405 7.75 -8.84 -18.77
CA LEU A 405 6.59 -9.05 -17.91
C LEU A 405 6.75 -8.17 -16.68
N CYS A 406 5.78 -7.29 -16.43
CA CYS A 406 5.67 -6.55 -15.18
C CYS A 406 4.59 -7.19 -14.31
N ALA A 407 4.88 -7.43 -13.03
CA ALA A 407 3.97 -8.08 -12.11
C ALA A 407 3.81 -7.27 -10.81
N ARG A 408 2.65 -7.43 -10.16
CA ARG A 408 2.36 -6.79 -8.87
C ARG A 408 3.20 -7.35 -7.73
N ALA A 409 3.20 -6.60 -6.62
CA ALA A 409 3.61 -7.10 -5.32
C ALA A 409 2.67 -8.22 -4.86
N GLY A 410 3.20 -9.43 -4.66
CA GLY A 410 2.41 -10.51 -4.08
C GLY A 410 3.26 -11.74 -3.77
N ARG A 411 3.05 -12.32 -2.59
CA ARG A 411 3.54 -13.66 -2.24
C ARG A 411 2.68 -14.78 -2.85
N SER A 412 1.54 -14.42 -3.46
CA SER A 412 0.55 -15.32 -4.06
C SER A 412 0.57 -15.33 -5.60
N LEU A 413 1.50 -14.64 -6.24
CA LEU A 413 1.64 -14.64 -7.71
C LEU A 413 2.31 -15.93 -8.20
N LEU A 414 1.56 -17.02 -8.09
CA LEU A 414 1.71 -18.21 -8.94
C LEU A 414 1.16 -17.85 -10.31
N LEU A 415 2.05 -17.59 -11.27
CA LEU A 415 1.73 -17.67 -12.70
C LEU A 415 2.70 -18.64 -13.36
#